data_AF-A0A165R3U9-F1
#
_entry.id   AF-A0A165R3U9-F1
#
_cell.length_a   1.000
_cell.length_b   1.000
_cell.length_c   1.000
_cell.angle_alpha   90.00
_cell.angle_beta   90.00
_cell.angle_gamma   90.00
#
_symmetry.space_group_name_H-M   'P 1'
#
loop_
_entity.id
_entity.type
_entity.pdbx_description
1 polymer ?
#
loop_
_entity_poly.entity_id
_entity_poly.type
_entity_poly.pdbx_seq_one_letter_code
_entity_poly.pdbx_strand_id
1 'polypeptide(L)'
;MFTQTFLVALCALSTTALAKPNATPNHSMLTKRLTGQTVAFACYGGGGDCECPVDLTGDSGGVLINVYPGYQCAYAGGACTWDDKNGALQNTAQTNCPTTAPCSATSGCECPIDLNNDTGVLINQFTGYQCAYVHGACTWDYLGNLQNTEQTNCPTSAACSQLAGDS
;
A
#
# COMPACT_ATOMS: atom_id res chain seq x y z
N MET A 1 -52.40 -33.93 -59.88
CA MET A 1 -53.08 -34.45 -58.67
C MET A 1 -51.98 -34.86 -57.70
N PHE A 2 -51.92 -34.31 -56.48
CA PHE A 2 -52.64 -34.81 -55.28
C PHE A 2 -52.39 -36.31 -55.03
N THR A 3 -51.87 -36.81 -53.90
CA THR A 3 -51.17 -36.23 -52.70
C THR A 3 -50.51 -37.44 -51.95
N GLN A 4 -49.79 -37.40 -50.80
CA GLN A 4 -49.52 -36.39 -49.76
C GLN A 4 -48.15 -36.61 -49.05
N THR A 5 -48.02 -36.06 -47.84
CA THR A 5 -46.90 -36.07 -46.86
C THR A 5 -46.43 -37.42 -46.30
N PHE A 6 -45.15 -37.47 -45.91
CA PHE A 6 -44.78 -37.88 -44.54
C PHE A 6 -43.85 -36.84 -43.91
N LEU A 7 -44.02 -36.59 -42.60
CA LEU A 7 -43.21 -35.67 -41.80
C LEU A 7 -42.12 -36.43 -41.04
N VAL A 8 -40.88 -35.93 -41.10
CA VAL A 8 -39.84 -36.26 -40.11
C VAL A 8 -39.17 -34.95 -39.70
N ALA A 9 -39.42 -34.51 -38.47
CA ALA A 9 -38.75 -33.35 -37.90
C ALA A 9 -37.44 -33.78 -37.23
N LEU A 10 -36.31 -33.22 -37.66
CA LEU A 10 -35.09 -33.24 -36.85
C LEU A 10 -35.03 -31.94 -36.05
N CYS A 11 -35.28 -32.04 -34.74
CA CYS A 11 -35.00 -30.96 -33.81
C CYS A 11 -33.49 -30.80 -33.67
N ALA A 12 -32.90 -29.78 -34.29
CA ALA A 12 -31.56 -29.35 -33.96
C ALA A 12 -31.57 -28.77 -32.54
N LEU A 13 -30.93 -29.43 -31.57
CA LEU A 13 -30.83 -28.90 -30.21
C LEU A 13 -29.94 -27.66 -30.22
N SER A 14 -30.51 -26.52 -29.83
CA SER A 14 -29.79 -25.28 -29.63
C SER A 14 -28.89 -25.39 -28.39
N THR A 15 -27.59 -25.60 -28.60
CA THR A 15 -26.58 -25.48 -27.56
C THR A 15 -26.42 -24.02 -27.16
N THR A 16 -27.24 -23.56 -26.21
CA THR A 16 -27.04 -22.28 -25.53
C THR A 16 -25.74 -22.34 -24.74
N ALA A 17 -24.68 -21.77 -25.30
CA ALA A 17 -23.44 -21.56 -24.57
C ALA A 17 -23.74 -20.66 -23.37
N LEU A 18 -23.79 -21.24 -22.18
CA LEU A 18 -23.82 -20.51 -20.92
C LEU A 18 -22.48 -19.79 -20.75
N ALA A 19 -22.40 -18.59 -21.32
CA ALA A 19 -21.43 -17.60 -20.91
C ALA A 19 -21.57 -17.47 -19.39
N LYS A 20 -20.55 -17.89 -18.64
CA LYS A 20 -20.52 -17.67 -17.18
C LYS A 20 -20.76 -16.16 -16.97
N PRO A 21 -21.69 -15.74 -16.10
CA PRO A 21 -21.77 -14.34 -15.73
C PRO A 21 -20.38 -13.93 -15.25
N ASN A 22 -19.85 -12.84 -15.82
CA ASN A 22 -18.52 -12.38 -15.48
C ASN A 22 -18.48 -12.13 -13.98
N ALA A 23 -17.77 -12.97 -13.23
CA ALA A 23 -17.81 -12.95 -11.78
C ALA A 23 -17.05 -11.70 -11.33
N THR A 24 -17.80 -10.60 -11.15
CA THR A 24 -17.31 -9.35 -10.59
C THR A 24 -16.46 -9.69 -9.38
N PRO A 25 -15.15 -9.35 -9.36
CA PRO A 25 -14.26 -9.79 -8.30
C PRO A 25 -14.89 -9.40 -6.97
N ASN A 26 -14.91 -10.36 -6.03
CA ASN A 26 -15.58 -10.19 -4.76
C ASN A 26 -14.79 -9.18 -3.92
N HIS A 27 -15.02 -7.90 -4.18
CA HIS A 27 -14.47 -6.77 -3.45
C HIS A 27 -15.00 -6.85 -2.02
N SER A 28 -14.25 -7.53 -1.15
CA SER A 28 -14.45 -7.51 0.29
C SER A 28 -14.58 -6.06 0.74
N MET A 29 -15.81 -5.62 1.05
CA MET A 29 -16.05 -4.26 1.51
C MET A 29 -15.34 -4.08 2.84
N LEU A 30 -14.17 -3.43 2.80
CA LEU A 30 -13.34 -3.08 3.94
C LEU A 30 -14.13 -2.17 4.87
N THR A 31 -14.87 -2.82 5.77
CA THR A 31 -15.82 -2.17 6.65
C THR A 31 -15.04 -1.65 7.84
N LYS A 32 -14.77 -0.33 7.84
CA LYS A 32 -14.10 0.36 8.94
C LYS A 32 -14.82 0.02 10.25
N ARG A 33 -14.14 -0.66 11.18
CA ARG A 33 -14.65 -0.87 12.53
C ARG A 33 -14.93 0.49 13.17
N LEU A 34 -16.20 0.75 13.45
CA LEU A 34 -16.67 1.96 14.14
C LEU A 34 -16.59 1.83 15.67
N THR A 35 -16.30 0.63 16.18
CA THR A 35 -16.17 0.32 17.61
C THR A 35 -14.91 -0.52 17.86
N GLY A 36 -14.16 -0.15 18.91
CA GLY A 36 -12.79 -0.62 19.16
C GLY A 36 -11.76 0.34 18.54
N GLN A 37 -10.81 0.81 19.36
CA GLN A 37 -9.76 1.82 19.10
C GLN A 37 -9.68 2.37 17.66
N THR A 38 -10.12 3.61 17.49
CA THR A 38 -9.88 4.38 16.25
C THR A 38 -8.41 4.80 16.17
N VAL A 39 -7.54 3.88 15.75
CA VAL A 39 -6.14 4.20 15.43
C VAL A 39 -6.14 5.31 14.36
N ALA A 40 -5.51 6.43 14.70
CA ALA A 40 -5.48 7.61 13.85
C ALA A 40 -4.40 7.45 12.77
N PHE A 41 -4.78 6.78 11.67
CA PHE A 41 -3.97 6.72 10.46
C PHE A 41 -3.78 8.12 9.89
N ALA A 42 -2.55 8.64 9.96
CA ALA A 42 -2.15 9.84 9.24
C ALA A 42 -1.83 9.46 7.79
N CYS A 43 -2.49 10.11 6.83
CA CYS A 43 -2.06 10.09 5.44
C CYS A 43 -1.04 11.23 5.25
N TYR A 44 0.14 10.90 4.73
CA TYR A 44 1.19 11.89 4.46
C TYR A 44 0.74 12.91 3.40
N GLY A 45 1.21 14.16 3.52
CA GLY A 45 0.56 15.32 2.89
C GLY A 45 1.48 16.34 2.20
N GLY A 46 2.74 16.00 1.94
CA GLY A 46 3.68 16.83 1.15
C GLY A 46 4.41 15.97 0.14
N GLY A 47 4.58 16.44 -1.10
CA GLY A 47 5.26 15.65 -2.14
C GLY A 47 6.73 15.38 -1.79
N GLY A 48 7.18 14.15 -1.94
CA GLY A 48 8.59 13.76 -1.78
C GLY A 48 9.31 13.72 -3.12
N ASP A 49 10.61 14.04 -3.13
CA ASP A 49 11.44 14.09 -4.34
C ASP A 49 12.05 12.72 -4.69
N CYS A 50 11.31 11.63 -4.43
CA CYS A 50 11.68 10.29 -4.85
C CYS A 50 11.42 10.12 -6.37
N GLU A 51 12.40 10.48 -7.20
CA GLU A 51 12.35 10.16 -8.63
C GLU A 51 12.18 8.65 -8.83
N CYS A 52 11.21 8.29 -9.68
CA CYS A 52 10.98 6.90 -10.05
C CYS A 52 12.11 6.41 -10.98
N PRO A 53 12.76 5.27 -10.69
CA PRO A 53 13.79 4.72 -11.55
C PRO A 53 13.20 4.32 -12.92
N VAL A 54 14.05 4.11 -13.92
CA VAL A 54 13.61 3.49 -15.17
C VAL A 54 13.23 2.02 -14.91
N ASP A 55 12.08 1.59 -15.38
CA ASP A 55 11.64 0.19 -15.23
C ASP A 55 12.39 -0.77 -16.18
N LEU A 56 12.28 -2.08 -15.96
CA LEU A 56 12.97 -3.10 -16.76
C LEU A 56 12.41 -3.27 -18.19
N THR A 57 11.31 -2.58 -18.55
CA THR A 57 10.84 -2.44 -19.93
C THR A 57 11.41 -1.20 -20.62
N GLY A 58 12.11 -0.34 -19.88
CA GLY A 58 12.65 0.94 -20.36
C GLY A 58 11.72 2.13 -20.12
N ASP A 59 10.66 1.99 -19.33
CA ASP A 59 9.75 3.09 -18.99
C ASP A 59 10.40 4.03 -17.96
N SER A 60 10.83 5.20 -18.42
CA SER A 60 11.32 6.30 -17.59
C SER A 60 10.22 7.30 -17.19
N GLY A 61 8.96 7.03 -17.54
CA GLY A 61 7.80 7.87 -17.24
C GLY A 61 7.13 7.56 -15.91
N GLY A 62 7.83 6.87 -15.01
CA GLY A 62 7.31 6.42 -13.71
C GLY A 62 6.77 7.57 -12.87
N VAL A 63 5.52 7.45 -12.45
CA VAL A 63 4.85 8.43 -11.57
C VAL A 63 4.94 7.96 -10.13
N LEU A 64 5.46 8.81 -9.25
CA LEU A 64 5.47 8.57 -7.81
C LEU A 64 4.03 8.61 -7.28
N ILE A 65 3.48 7.46 -6.90
CA ILE A 65 2.09 7.34 -6.43
C ILE A 65 1.97 7.21 -4.92
N ASN A 66 3.05 6.85 -4.21
CA ASN A 66 3.08 6.92 -2.76
C ASN A 66 4.50 7.05 -2.20
N VAL A 67 4.63 7.76 -1.08
CA VAL A 67 5.79 7.70 -0.19
C VAL A 67 5.24 7.50 1.22
N TYR A 68 5.81 6.53 1.91
CA TYR A 68 5.53 6.27 3.31
C TYR A 68 6.80 6.63 4.10
N PRO A 69 6.83 7.80 4.76
CA PRO A 69 7.74 8.06 5.87
C PRO A 69 6.97 7.89 7.17
N GLY A 70 7.40 6.99 8.04
CA GLY A 70 6.99 6.98 9.44
C GLY A 70 6.88 5.63 10.13
N TYR A 71 6.76 5.74 11.46
CA TYR A 71 6.54 4.63 12.37
C TYR A 71 5.37 4.89 13.32
N GLN A 72 4.80 3.81 13.86
CA GLN A 72 3.62 3.82 14.70
C GLN A 72 3.86 2.97 15.95
N CYS A 73 3.55 3.54 17.10
CA CYS A 73 3.68 2.91 18.41
C CYS A 73 2.33 2.86 19.12
N ALA A 74 2.00 1.71 19.70
CA ALA A 74 0.83 1.54 20.56
C ALA A 74 1.23 1.63 22.03
N TYR A 75 0.40 2.34 22.81
CA TYR A 75 0.53 2.58 24.25
C TYR A 75 -0.78 2.15 24.94
N ALA A 76 -0.84 2.14 26.28
CA ALA A 76 -2.11 1.83 26.95
C ALA A 76 -3.14 2.95 26.74
N GLY A 77 -2.69 4.21 26.72
CA GLY A 77 -3.55 5.37 26.47
C GLY A 77 -3.97 5.63 25.00
N GLY A 78 -3.26 5.09 24.00
CA GLY A 78 -3.50 5.44 22.60
C GLY A 78 -2.45 4.90 21.62
N ALA A 79 -2.34 5.52 20.44
CA ALA A 79 -1.30 5.20 19.47
C ALA A 79 -0.72 6.47 18.85
N CYS A 80 0.60 6.54 18.71
CA CYS A 80 1.34 7.68 18.20
C CYS A 80 1.99 7.35 16.86
N THR A 81 1.99 8.31 15.93
CA THR A 81 2.57 8.18 14.58
C THR A 81 3.53 9.32 14.35
N TRP A 82 4.80 9.02 14.04
CA TRP A 82 5.83 10.02 13.75
C TRP A 82 6.40 9.83 12.35
N ASP A 83 6.78 10.94 11.73
CA ASP A 83 7.71 10.97 10.59
C ASP A 83 9.05 10.37 11.05
N ASP A 84 9.61 9.42 10.31
CA ASP A 84 10.80 8.67 10.71
C ASP A 84 12.12 9.42 10.46
N LYS A 85 12.07 10.49 9.65
CA LYS A 85 13.23 11.30 9.24
C LYS A 85 13.46 12.50 10.16
N ASN A 86 12.42 13.29 10.42
CA ASN A 86 12.47 14.47 11.30
C ASN A 86 11.80 14.26 12.67
N GLY A 87 11.13 13.12 12.86
CA GLY A 87 10.49 12.78 14.14
C GLY A 87 9.16 13.48 14.40
N ALA A 88 8.61 14.32 13.50
CA ALA A 88 7.43 15.12 13.78
C ALA A 88 6.17 14.25 13.93
N LEU A 89 5.40 14.50 15.00
CA LEU A 89 4.14 13.84 15.30
C LEU A 89 3.12 14.12 14.19
N GLN A 90 2.69 13.07 13.49
CA GLN A 90 1.75 13.14 12.36
C GLN A 90 0.29 13.12 12.85
N ASN A 91 -0.01 12.39 13.91
CA ASN A 91 -1.36 12.29 14.48
C ASN A 91 -1.55 13.24 15.69
N THR A 92 -1.24 14.53 15.48
CA THR A 92 -1.20 15.64 16.47
C THR A 92 -2.44 15.84 17.35
N ALA A 93 -3.57 15.21 17.02
CA ALA A 93 -4.75 15.16 17.89
C ALA A 93 -4.58 14.27 19.14
N GLN A 94 -3.55 13.40 19.18
CA GLN A 94 -3.24 12.55 20.32
C GLN A 94 -2.41 13.31 21.36
N THR A 95 -3.04 13.66 22.48
CA THR A 95 -2.41 14.49 23.53
C THR A 95 -1.44 13.74 24.45
N ASN A 96 -1.31 12.42 24.29
CA ASN A 96 -0.34 11.61 25.04
C ASN A 96 1.01 11.47 24.32
N CYS A 97 1.14 11.91 23.07
CA CYS A 97 2.33 11.67 22.26
C CYS A 97 3.33 12.83 22.38
N PRO A 98 4.63 12.56 22.60
CA PRO A 98 5.70 13.52 22.31
C PRO A 98 5.55 14.15 20.92
N THR A 99 5.69 15.47 20.81
CA THR A 99 5.55 16.20 19.53
C THR A 99 6.64 15.87 18.52
N THR A 100 7.78 15.38 19.01
CA THR A 100 8.95 15.01 18.19
C THR A 100 9.63 13.79 18.79
N ALA A 101 9.81 12.73 17.98
CA ALA A 101 10.57 11.53 18.31
C ALA A 101 11.20 10.95 17.02
N PRO A 102 12.43 11.36 16.65
CA PRO A 102 13.09 10.88 15.44
C PRO A 102 13.61 9.45 15.62
N CYS A 103 13.69 8.69 14.53
CA CYS A 103 14.28 7.34 14.56
C CYS A 103 15.80 7.39 14.70
N SER A 104 16.38 6.31 15.25
CA SER A 104 17.82 6.11 15.30
C SER A 104 18.33 5.66 13.94
N ALA A 105 19.23 6.44 13.33
CA ALA A 105 19.92 6.05 12.09
C ALA A 105 20.75 4.76 12.22
N THR A 106 20.99 4.27 13.44
CA THR A 106 21.82 3.09 13.73
C THR A 106 21.01 1.89 14.25
N SER A 107 19.88 2.09 14.92
CA SER A 107 19.02 1.02 15.49
C SER A 107 17.59 0.98 14.94
N GLY A 108 17.20 1.93 14.08
CA GLY A 108 15.85 2.02 13.52
C GLY A 108 14.90 2.83 14.40
N CYS A 109 13.60 2.61 14.22
CA CYS A 109 12.57 3.33 14.97
C CYS A 109 12.21 2.60 16.26
N GLU A 110 12.57 3.19 17.41
CA GLU A 110 12.18 2.71 18.73
C GLU A 110 11.05 3.57 19.30
N CYS A 111 10.15 2.97 20.08
CA CYS A 111 9.06 3.72 20.69
C CYS A 111 9.56 4.53 21.90
N PRO A 112 9.36 5.87 21.93
CA PRO A 112 9.66 6.65 23.11
C PRO A 112 8.73 6.26 24.28
N ILE A 113 9.01 6.79 25.47
CA ILE A 113 8.02 6.85 26.54
C ILE A 113 6.99 7.94 26.21
N ASP A 114 5.70 7.67 26.41
CA ASP A 114 4.64 8.66 26.15
C ASP A 114 4.51 9.70 27.29
N LEU A 115 3.67 10.71 27.09
CA LEU A 115 3.45 11.79 28.07
C LEU A 115 2.64 11.35 29.30
N ASN A 116 2.08 10.13 29.32
CA ASN A 116 1.54 9.47 30.52
C ASN A 116 2.59 8.60 31.24
N ASN A 117 3.80 8.50 30.70
CA ASN A 117 4.87 7.60 31.12
C ASN A 117 4.62 6.10 30.77
N ASP A 118 3.80 5.80 29.77
CA ASP A 118 3.63 4.44 29.21
C ASP A 118 4.83 4.05 28.32
N THR A 119 5.19 2.76 28.34
CA THR A 119 6.11 2.16 27.36
C THR A 119 5.36 1.73 26.09
N GLY A 120 5.83 2.18 24.93
CA GLY A 120 5.22 1.83 23.64
C GLY A 120 5.69 0.51 23.05
N VAL A 121 4.84 -0.11 22.23
CA VAL A 121 5.19 -1.24 21.35
C VAL A 121 5.15 -0.78 19.90
N LEU A 122 6.22 -1.06 19.14
CA LEU A 122 6.29 -0.75 17.70
C LEU A 122 5.31 -1.66 16.97
N ILE A 123 4.24 -1.08 16.42
CA ILE A 123 3.18 -1.81 15.70
C ILE A 123 3.29 -1.68 14.18
N ASN A 124 4.01 -0.65 13.70
CA ASN A 124 4.33 -0.49 12.29
C ASN A 124 5.59 0.38 12.15
N GLN A 125 6.48 0.02 11.22
CA GLN A 125 7.49 0.91 10.66
C GLN A 125 7.40 0.69 9.15
N PHE A 126 6.95 1.70 8.41
CA PHE A 126 6.70 1.57 6.98
C PHE A 126 7.41 2.70 6.24
N THR A 127 8.73 2.54 6.12
CA THR A 127 9.61 3.45 5.40
C THR A 127 9.83 2.91 3.99
N GLY A 128 9.36 3.61 2.96
CA GLY A 128 9.46 3.15 1.56
C GLY A 128 8.64 3.97 0.57
N TYR A 129 8.69 3.60 -0.72
CA TYR A 129 8.03 4.35 -1.79
C TYR A 129 7.46 3.45 -2.90
N GLN A 130 6.51 3.99 -3.66
CA GLN A 130 5.80 3.28 -4.72
C GLN A 130 5.63 4.14 -5.98
N CYS A 131 6.02 3.57 -7.12
CA CYS A 131 5.91 4.18 -8.45
C CYS A 131 4.98 3.37 -9.36
N ALA A 132 4.28 4.06 -10.25
CA ALA A 132 3.45 3.46 -11.30
C ALA A 132 4.02 3.76 -12.70
N TYR A 133 4.04 2.72 -13.54
CA TYR A 133 4.55 2.71 -14.90
C TYR A 133 3.46 2.22 -15.86
N VAL A 134 3.70 2.29 -17.17
CA VAL A 134 2.78 1.76 -18.18
C VAL A 134 2.53 0.25 -18.01
N HIS A 135 3.52 -0.50 -17.52
CA HIS A 135 3.48 -1.96 -17.44
C HIS A 135 3.22 -2.55 -16.04
N GLY A 136 3.17 -1.72 -14.99
CA GLY A 136 3.00 -2.20 -13.62
C GLY A 136 3.25 -1.13 -12.56
N ALA A 137 3.20 -1.51 -11.29
CA ALA A 137 3.61 -0.65 -10.17
C ALA A 137 4.72 -1.33 -9.39
N CYS A 138 5.71 -0.57 -8.93
CA CYS A 138 6.89 -1.06 -8.22
C CYS A 138 6.94 -0.43 -6.83
N THR A 139 7.22 -1.24 -5.81
CA THR A 139 7.20 -0.84 -4.40
C THR A 139 8.52 -1.23 -3.76
N TRP A 140 9.24 -0.27 -3.19
CA TRP A 140 10.53 -0.49 -2.55
C TRP A 140 10.51 -0.06 -1.07
N ASP A 141 11.28 -0.76 -0.23
CA ASP A 141 11.57 -0.30 1.13
C ASP A 141 12.59 0.85 1.14
N TYR A 142 12.93 1.36 2.33
CA TYR A 142 13.88 2.47 2.49
C TYR A 142 15.32 2.18 2.03
N LEU A 143 15.74 0.90 2.06
CA LEU A 143 17.02 0.45 1.51
C LEU A 143 16.95 0.27 -0.01
N GLY A 144 15.75 0.39 -0.58
CA GLY A 144 15.48 0.22 -1.99
C GLY A 144 15.22 -1.21 -2.42
N ASN A 145 14.96 -2.16 -1.53
CA ASN A 145 14.67 -3.55 -1.93
C ASN A 145 13.23 -3.66 -2.44
N LEU A 146 13.04 -4.32 -3.58
CA LEU A 146 11.72 -4.55 -4.18
C LEU A 146 10.86 -5.45 -3.28
N GLN A 147 9.71 -4.95 -2.84
CA GLN A 147 8.78 -5.65 -1.95
C GLN A 147 7.77 -6.50 -2.73
N ASN A 148 7.29 -6.00 -3.87
CA ASN A 148 6.33 -6.70 -4.74
C ASN A 148 7.06 -7.49 -5.85
N THR A 149 7.91 -8.44 -5.43
CA THR A 149 8.83 -9.22 -6.27
C THR A 149 8.19 -10.08 -7.37
N GLU A 150 6.86 -10.23 -7.38
CA GLU A 150 6.12 -10.86 -8.48
C GLU A 150 6.02 -9.95 -9.73
N GLN A 151 6.28 -8.64 -9.60
CA GLN A 151 6.27 -7.70 -10.73
C GLN A 151 7.59 -7.74 -11.51
N THR A 152 7.56 -8.39 -12.67
CA THR A 152 8.74 -8.63 -13.52
C THR A 152 9.25 -7.39 -14.26
N ASN A 153 8.51 -6.28 -14.26
CA ASN A 153 8.96 -5.00 -14.83
C ASN A 153 9.80 -4.17 -13.85
N CYS A 154 9.90 -4.57 -12.58
CA CYS A 154 10.51 -3.74 -11.53
C CYS A 154 11.99 -4.06 -11.26
N PRO A 155 12.89 -3.06 -11.23
CA PRO A 155 14.23 -3.20 -10.67
C PRO A 155 14.19 -3.82 -9.26
N THR A 156 14.97 -4.87 -9.01
CA THR A 156 15.02 -5.58 -7.72
C THR A 156 15.63 -4.75 -6.60
N SER A 157 16.48 -3.78 -6.95
CA SER A 157 16.98 -2.74 -6.05
C SER A 157 16.92 -1.38 -6.73
N ALA A 158 16.25 -0.43 -6.08
CA ALA A 158 16.27 0.99 -6.38
C ALA A 158 15.98 1.76 -5.08
N ALA A 159 16.99 2.42 -4.51
CA ALA A 159 16.83 3.26 -3.33
C ALA A 159 16.37 4.66 -3.75
N CYS A 160 15.35 5.21 -3.09
CA CYS A 160 15.04 6.63 -3.24
C CYS A 160 16.19 7.46 -2.65
N SER A 161 16.73 8.38 -3.45
CA SER A 161 17.86 9.25 -3.07
C SER A 161 17.59 10.08 -1.81
N GLN A 162 16.35 10.49 -1.55
CA GLN A 162 15.98 11.19 -0.30
C GLN A 162 15.83 10.28 0.94
N LEU A 163 15.66 8.97 0.76
CA LEU A 163 15.65 7.99 1.85
C LEU A 163 17.07 7.50 2.19
N ALA A 164 17.98 7.53 1.22
CA ALA A 164 19.37 7.12 1.37
C ALA A 164 20.37 8.29 1.57
N GLY A 165 19.94 9.55 1.39
CA GLY A 165 20.84 10.70 1.19
C GLY A 165 21.20 11.55 2.42
N ASP A 166 20.39 11.54 3.47
CA ASP A 166 20.54 12.45 4.62
C ASP A 166 21.14 11.72 5.83
N SER A 167 22.44 11.36 5.72
CA SER A 167 23.26 10.76 6.78
C SER A 167 24.09 11.79 7.56
#